data_AF-A0A183D698-F1
#
_entry.id   AF-A0A183D698-F1
#
_cell.length_a   1.000
_cell.length_b   1.000
_cell.length_c   1.000
_cell.angle_alpha   90.00
_cell.angle_beta   90.00
_cell.angle_gamma   90.00
#
_symmetry.space_group_name_H-M   'P 1'
#
loop_
_entity.id
_entity.type
_entity.pdbx_description
1 polymer ?
#
loop_
_entity_poly.entity_id
_entity_poly.type
_entity_poly.pdbx_seq_one_letter_code
_entity_poly.pdbx_strand_id
1 'polypeptide(L)'
;MNGCNNDQITLNGQSPLEKVSPVPTVDDRAIASSLLTLCGFTAYVEPIPNNIASRVDLVRIPKLADEPLEVTFKLDDIAEKYPPVLGELFTTGPRDGFFLVKCWANIEFSLPDDNSALYAVDSFYESNQQFDITVSTKVCSFGKQVIEKVEVNFKIITQNSEEKISERFVFL
;
A
#
# COMPACT_ATOMS: atom_id res chain seq x y z
N MET A 1 -24.76 -3.15 80.96
CA MET A 1 -24.65 -4.63 80.89
C MET A 1 -24.52 -5.02 79.44
N ASN A 2 -23.32 -5.50 79.11
CA ASN A 2 -22.91 -6.50 78.10
C ASN A 2 -23.58 -6.56 76.71
N GLY A 3 -22.71 -6.60 75.69
CA GLY A 3 -22.98 -7.37 74.46
C GLY A 3 -22.21 -6.90 73.23
N CYS A 4 -20.97 -7.36 73.04
CA CYS A 4 -20.18 -7.22 71.82
C CYS A 4 -20.75 -8.05 70.65
N ASN A 5 -20.64 -7.60 69.39
CA ASN A 5 -19.63 -8.13 68.45
C ASN A 5 -19.78 -7.60 67.01
N ASN A 6 -18.59 -7.48 66.42
CA ASN A 6 -18.18 -7.10 65.06
C ASN A 6 -18.92 -7.78 63.91
N ASP A 7 -19.05 -7.07 62.79
CA ASP A 7 -18.78 -7.62 61.46
C ASP A 7 -18.15 -6.55 60.55
N GLN A 8 -17.05 -6.94 59.89
CA GLN A 8 -16.29 -6.16 58.91
C GLN A 8 -17.12 -5.92 57.65
N ILE A 9 -17.05 -4.72 57.08
CA ILE A 9 -17.39 -4.47 55.67
C ILE A 9 -16.14 -3.90 54.99
N THR A 10 -15.48 -4.74 54.22
CA THR A 10 -14.54 -4.35 53.16
C THR A 10 -15.26 -4.59 51.83
N LEU A 11 -15.16 -3.67 50.87
CA LEU A 11 -14.83 -3.91 49.45
C LEU A 11 -15.19 -2.70 48.56
N ASN A 12 -14.15 -1.92 48.26
CA ASN A 12 -13.76 -1.33 46.98
C ASN A 12 -14.83 -1.24 45.87
N GLY A 13 -15.28 -0.02 45.59
CA GLY A 13 -15.89 0.35 44.31
C GLY A 13 -14.80 0.57 43.25
N GLN A 14 -14.57 -0.41 42.38
CA GLN A 14 -13.86 -0.23 41.12
C GLN A 14 -14.89 0.04 40.01
N SER A 15 -14.86 1.24 39.45
CA SER A 15 -15.39 1.50 38.10
C SER A 15 -14.51 0.74 37.09
N PRO A 16 -15.07 0.05 36.09
CA PRO A 16 -14.27 -0.52 35.03
C PRO A 16 -13.65 0.63 34.22
N LEU A 17 -12.33 0.74 34.26
CA LEU A 17 -11.57 1.50 33.26
C LEU A 17 -11.88 0.88 31.90
N GLU A 18 -12.72 1.56 31.13
CA GLU A 18 -12.95 1.27 29.74
C GLU A 18 -11.60 1.37 29.03
N LYS A 19 -11.07 0.22 28.65
CA LYS A 19 -9.80 0.09 27.95
C LYS A 19 -10.02 0.67 26.55
N VAL A 20 -9.78 1.97 26.39
CA VAL A 20 -9.69 2.60 25.07
C VAL A 20 -8.55 1.89 24.35
N SER A 21 -8.90 0.96 23.47
CA SER A 21 -7.98 0.40 22.50
C SER A 21 -7.42 1.56 21.69
N PRO A 22 -6.09 1.71 21.54
CA PRO A 22 -5.55 2.75 20.68
C PRO A 22 -6.09 2.48 19.29
N VAL A 23 -6.85 3.43 18.74
CA VAL A 23 -7.15 3.47 17.32
C VAL A 23 -5.78 3.42 16.64
N PRO A 24 -5.48 2.42 15.79
CA PRO A 24 -4.25 2.46 15.03
C PRO A 24 -4.31 3.74 14.20
N THR A 25 -3.47 4.71 14.56
CA THR A 25 -3.34 5.95 13.81
C THR A 25 -2.65 5.54 12.52
N VAL A 26 -3.44 5.41 11.44
CA VAL A 26 -2.92 5.27 10.08
C VAL A 26 -2.00 6.46 9.86
N ASP A 27 -0.74 6.19 9.50
CA ASP A 27 0.24 7.22 9.21
C ASP A 27 -0.28 8.07 8.04
N ASP A 28 -0.51 9.35 8.28
CA ASP A 28 -1.12 10.27 7.31
C ASP A 28 -0.21 10.58 6.12
N ARG A 29 1.03 10.09 6.14
CA ARG A 29 2.01 10.19 5.05
C ARG A 29 2.20 8.87 4.30
N ALA A 30 1.61 7.77 4.78
CA ALA A 30 1.75 6.45 4.17
C ALA A 30 0.57 6.11 3.26
N ILE A 31 0.83 5.40 2.16
CA ILE A 31 -0.22 4.72 1.40
C ILE A 31 -0.56 3.44 2.16
N ALA A 32 -1.50 3.55 3.09
CA ALA A 32 -1.84 2.51 4.04
C ALA A 32 -3.35 2.41 4.26
N SER A 33 -3.88 1.20 4.09
CA SER A 33 -5.19 0.82 4.59
C SER A 33 -5.07 0.25 6.00
N SER A 34 -6.20 -0.06 6.63
CA SER A 34 -6.26 -0.79 7.90
C SER A 34 -5.60 -2.18 7.89
N LEU A 35 -5.40 -2.78 6.72
CA LEU A 35 -4.85 -4.14 6.57
C LEU A 35 -3.50 -4.19 5.88
N LEU A 36 -3.21 -3.25 4.98
CA LEU A 36 -2.07 -3.34 4.07
C LEU A 36 -1.45 -1.95 3.86
N THR A 37 -0.13 -1.89 3.93
CA THR A 37 0.67 -0.68 3.67
C THR A 37 1.62 -0.93 2.49
N LEU A 38 1.72 0.05 1.59
CA LEU A 38 2.75 0.10 0.55
C LEU A 38 4.03 0.69 1.13
N CYS A 39 5.06 -0.13 1.31
CA CYS A 39 6.38 0.28 1.82
C CYS A 39 7.28 0.89 0.75
N GLY A 40 6.94 0.71 -0.52
CA GLY A 40 7.67 1.33 -1.61
C GLY A 40 7.23 0.79 -2.94
N PHE A 41 7.34 1.63 -3.96
CA PHE A 41 7.12 1.27 -5.35
C PHE A 41 8.17 1.98 -6.19
N THR A 42 8.92 1.24 -7.00
CA THR A 42 9.89 1.83 -7.92
C THR A 42 9.76 1.21 -9.28
N ALA A 43 9.38 2.01 -10.28
CA ALA A 43 9.54 1.67 -11.68
C ALA A 43 10.90 2.17 -12.15
N TYR A 44 11.69 1.30 -12.78
CA TYR A 44 13.05 1.63 -13.18
C TYR A 44 13.43 0.95 -14.49
N VAL A 45 14.48 1.50 -15.10
CA VAL A 45 15.17 0.91 -16.25
C VAL A 45 16.61 0.60 -15.84
N GLU A 46 17.11 -0.57 -16.23
CA GLU A 46 18.53 -0.89 -16.24
C GLU A 46 19.01 -0.87 -17.70
N PRO A 47 19.64 0.23 -18.16
CA PRO A 47 20.11 0.36 -19.53
C PRO A 47 21.15 -0.70 -19.90
N ILE A 48 21.90 -1.17 -18.91
CA ILE A 48 22.84 -2.28 -19.04
C ILE A 48 22.36 -3.39 -18.09
N PRO A 49 21.86 -4.53 -18.61
CA PRO A 49 21.36 -5.62 -17.79
C PRO A 49 22.35 -6.09 -16.74
N ASN A 50 21.87 -6.35 -15.53
CA ASN A 50 22.67 -6.79 -14.38
C ASN A 50 23.71 -5.77 -13.88
N ASN A 51 23.69 -4.54 -14.40
CA ASN A 51 24.48 -3.43 -13.86
C ASN A 51 23.58 -2.49 -13.06
N ILE A 52 23.38 -2.81 -11.79
CA ILE A 52 22.54 -2.04 -10.86
C ILE A 52 23.01 -0.58 -10.75
N ALA A 53 24.31 -0.31 -10.91
CA ALA A 53 24.84 1.06 -10.86
C ALA A 53 24.41 1.93 -12.05
N SER A 54 23.96 1.31 -13.14
CA SER A 54 23.40 2.02 -14.31
C SER A 54 21.90 2.29 -14.21
N ARG A 55 21.24 1.77 -13.17
CA ARG A 55 19.79 1.87 -13.00
C ARG A 55 19.33 3.32 -12.92
N VAL A 56 18.27 3.63 -13.66
CA VAL A 56 17.57 4.90 -13.58
C VAL A 56 16.15 4.65 -13.07
N ASP A 57 15.82 5.27 -11.94
CA ASP A 57 14.48 5.27 -11.40
C ASP A 57 13.60 6.20 -12.26
N LEU A 58 12.56 5.65 -12.87
CA LEU A 58 11.58 6.39 -13.67
C LEU A 58 10.53 7.01 -12.76
N VAL A 59 10.01 6.23 -11.81
CA VAL A 59 9.05 6.66 -10.80
C VAL A 59 9.41 5.99 -9.49
N ARG A 60 9.44 6.76 -8.39
CA ARG A 60 9.67 6.24 -7.05
C ARG A 60 8.63 6.78 -6.08
N ILE A 61 7.94 5.86 -5.40
CA ILE A 61 7.01 6.13 -4.31
C ILE A 61 7.67 5.57 -3.04
N PRO A 62 8.17 6.40 -2.12
CA PRO A 62 8.74 5.96 -0.85
C PRO A 62 7.64 5.46 0.09
N LYS A 63 8.04 4.76 1.17
CA LYS A 63 7.12 4.32 2.25
C LYS A 63 6.30 5.47 2.83
N LEU A 64 6.95 6.62 3.03
CA LEU A 64 6.36 7.83 3.59
C LEU A 64 6.54 8.95 2.58
N ALA A 65 5.45 9.64 2.25
CA ALA A 65 5.48 10.88 1.51
C ALA A 65 6.21 11.97 2.32
N ASP A 66 6.79 12.95 1.63
CA ASP A 66 7.45 14.08 2.31
C ASP A 66 6.45 14.93 3.11
N GLU A 67 5.25 15.11 2.56
CA GLU A 67 4.12 15.84 3.16
C GLU A 67 2.93 14.89 3.43
N PRO A 68 2.02 15.23 4.36
CA PRO A 68 0.79 14.48 4.58
C PRO A 68 -0.05 14.32 3.31
N LEU A 69 -0.67 13.16 3.15
CA LEU A 69 -1.53 12.87 2.02
C LEU A 69 -2.79 13.74 2.06
N GLU A 70 -3.15 14.30 0.90
CA GLU A 70 -4.40 15.05 0.77
C GLU A 70 -5.60 14.15 0.99
N VAL A 71 -6.55 14.62 1.78
CA VAL A 71 -7.61 13.78 2.37
C VAL A 71 -8.66 13.31 1.36
N THR A 72 -8.76 13.90 0.16
CA THR A 72 -9.90 13.55 -0.72
C THR A 72 -9.68 13.85 -2.20
N PHE A 73 -9.88 12.83 -3.04
CA PHE A 73 -10.27 12.98 -4.44
C PHE A 73 -11.72 12.50 -4.61
N LYS A 74 -12.46 13.03 -5.59
CA LYS A 74 -13.75 12.46 -5.97
C LYS A 74 -13.55 11.51 -7.13
N LEU A 75 -14.16 10.33 -7.06
CA LEU A 75 -14.07 9.35 -8.13
C LEU A 75 -14.57 9.93 -9.46
N ASP A 76 -15.64 10.72 -9.43
CA ASP A 76 -16.23 11.35 -10.63
C ASP A 76 -15.23 12.23 -11.40
N ASP A 77 -14.24 12.82 -10.71
CA ASP A 77 -13.22 13.67 -11.34
C ASP A 77 -12.22 12.87 -12.19
N ILE A 78 -12.16 11.55 -11.98
CA ILE A 78 -11.18 10.66 -12.62
C ILE A 78 -11.79 9.46 -13.33
N ALA A 79 -13.08 9.16 -13.11
CA ALA A 79 -13.72 7.92 -13.54
C ALA A 79 -13.54 7.63 -15.03
N GLU A 80 -13.60 8.65 -15.89
CA GLU A 80 -13.42 8.51 -17.34
C GLU A 80 -12.02 8.01 -17.76
N LYS A 81 -11.02 8.13 -16.88
CA LYS A 81 -9.64 7.73 -17.13
C LYS A 81 -9.37 6.26 -16.79
N TYR A 82 -10.28 5.62 -16.07
CA TYR A 82 -10.11 4.26 -15.56
C TYR A 82 -11.23 3.33 -16.05
N PRO A 83 -11.01 2.01 -16.05
CA PRO A 83 -12.04 1.05 -16.46
C PRO A 83 -13.24 1.09 -15.50
N PRO A 84 -14.47 0.79 -15.98
CA PRO A 84 -15.70 0.85 -15.16
C PRO A 84 -15.65 0.05 -13.86
N VAL A 85 -14.87 -1.04 -13.83
CA VAL A 85 -14.66 -1.88 -12.64
C VAL A 85 -14.15 -1.09 -11.43
N LEU A 86 -13.45 0.04 -11.64
CA LEU A 86 -13.01 0.89 -10.53
C LEU A 86 -14.19 1.43 -9.72
N GLY A 87 -15.30 1.79 -10.38
CA GLY A 87 -16.50 2.28 -9.69
C GLY A 87 -17.19 1.21 -8.85
N GLU A 88 -17.23 -0.04 -9.34
CA GLU A 88 -17.75 -1.18 -8.59
C GLU A 88 -16.89 -1.46 -7.36
N LEU A 89 -15.56 -1.45 -7.50
CA LEU A 89 -14.62 -1.62 -6.41
C LEU A 89 -14.74 -0.49 -5.39
N PHE A 90 -14.83 0.76 -5.83
CA PHE A 90 -14.98 1.92 -4.93
C PHE A 90 -16.28 1.88 -4.12
N THR A 91 -17.34 1.29 -4.69
CA THR A 91 -18.65 1.15 -4.02
C THR A 91 -18.67 0.00 -3.00
N THR A 92 -17.99 -1.11 -3.31
CA THR A 92 -18.06 -2.36 -2.52
C THR A 92 -16.87 -2.56 -1.58
N GLY A 93 -15.72 -1.95 -1.89
CA GLY A 93 -14.47 -2.11 -1.17
C GLY A 93 -14.35 -1.23 0.08
N PRO A 94 -13.31 -1.46 0.89
CA PRO A 94 -13.02 -0.66 2.07
C PRO A 94 -12.61 0.76 1.68
N ARG A 95 -13.14 1.78 2.37
CA ARG A 95 -12.94 3.20 2.00
C ARG A 95 -11.50 3.67 2.14
N ASP A 96 -10.75 3.10 3.07
CA ASP A 96 -9.33 3.33 3.35
C ASP A 96 -8.40 2.54 2.41
N GLY A 97 -8.95 1.86 1.39
CA GLY A 97 -8.18 1.10 0.40
C GLY A 97 -7.93 1.82 -0.93
N PHE A 98 -8.36 3.08 -1.08
CA PHE A 98 -8.31 3.80 -2.36
C PHE A 98 -7.42 5.02 -2.29
N PHE A 99 -6.41 5.05 -3.16
CA PHE A 99 -5.42 6.12 -3.24
C PHE A 99 -5.24 6.55 -4.69
N LEU A 100 -5.00 7.85 -4.89
CA LEU A 100 -4.64 8.41 -6.19
C LEU A 100 -3.22 8.98 -6.09
N VAL A 101 -2.30 8.43 -6.88
CA VAL A 101 -0.92 8.91 -6.94
C VAL A 101 -0.69 9.62 -8.26
N LYS A 102 -0.24 10.88 -8.20
CA LYS A 102 0.21 11.63 -9.38
C LYS A 102 1.74 11.60 -9.45
N CYS A 103 2.26 10.85 -10.42
CA CYS A 103 3.71 10.71 -10.61
C CYS A 103 4.23 11.68 -11.67
N TRP A 104 5.41 12.23 -11.43
CA TRP A 104 6.24 12.89 -12.44
C TRP A 104 7.38 11.94 -12.78
N ALA A 105 7.35 11.37 -13.98
CA ALA A 105 8.35 10.38 -14.37
C ALA A 105 9.64 11.06 -14.82
N ASN A 106 10.78 10.53 -14.36
CA ASN A 106 12.07 10.83 -14.95
C ASN A 106 12.19 10.07 -16.28
N ILE A 107 12.26 10.81 -17.39
CA ILE A 107 12.45 10.27 -18.74
C ILE A 107 13.85 10.60 -19.30
N GLU A 108 14.72 11.19 -18.49
CA GLU A 108 16.07 11.56 -18.86
C GLU A 108 17.02 10.38 -18.63
N PHE A 109 17.12 9.49 -19.61
CA PHE A 109 18.09 8.40 -19.63
C PHE A 109 18.51 8.07 -21.07
N SER A 110 19.68 7.46 -21.21
CA SER A 110 20.20 6.97 -22.48
C SER A 110 20.33 5.45 -22.44
N LEU A 111 19.89 4.80 -23.51
CA LEU A 111 20.04 3.37 -23.69
C LEU A 111 21.22 3.10 -24.64
N PRO A 112 22.23 2.32 -24.22
CA PRO A 112 23.31 1.90 -25.13
C PRO A 112 22.83 0.94 -26.22
N ASP A 113 21.87 0.07 -25.88
CA ASP A 113 21.15 -0.83 -26.78
C ASP A 113 19.72 -1.00 -26.26
N ASP A 114 18.76 -0.39 -26.97
CA ASP A 114 17.34 -0.35 -26.62
C ASP A 114 16.75 -1.75 -26.44
N ASN A 115 17.22 -2.74 -27.20
CA ASN A 115 16.72 -4.11 -27.15
C ASN A 115 17.26 -4.90 -25.96
N SER A 116 18.31 -4.40 -25.29
CA SER A 116 18.93 -5.08 -24.16
C SER A 116 18.41 -4.57 -22.82
N ALA A 117 17.83 -3.37 -22.76
CA ALA A 117 17.46 -2.73 -21.51
C ALA A 117 16.39 -3.53 -20.73
N LEU A 118 16.56 -3.64 -19.41
CA LEU A 118 15.56 -4.24 -18.53
C LEU A 118 14.64 -3.14 -18.00
N TYR A 119 13.34 -3.32 -18.19
CA TYR A 119 12.31 -2.53 -17.52
C TYR A 119 11.67 -3.36 -16.42
N ALA A 120 11.58 -2.79 -15.23
CA ALA A 120 11.04 -3.51 -14.09
C ALA A 120 10.35 -2.56 -13.10
N VAL A 121 9.49 -3.16 -12.30
CA VAL A 121 8.82 -2.52 -11.18
C VAL A 121 9.08 -3.38 -9.95
N ASP A 122 9.58 -2.76 -8.88
CA ASP A 122 9.65 -3.37 -7.57
C ASP A 122 8.60 -2.71 -6.66
N SER A 123 7.82 -3.50 -5.95
CA SER A 123 6.88 -3.03 -4.94
C SER A 123 7.03 -3.81 -3.64
N PHE A 124 6.79 -3.15 -2.51
CA PHE A 124 7.01 -3.68 -1.18
C PHE A 124 5.76 -3.48 -0.34
N TYR A 125 5.31 -4.52 0.35
CA TYR A 125 4.10 -4.47 1.17
C TYR A 125 4.36 -4.98 2.57
N GLU A 126 3.64 -4.40 3.54
CA GLU A 126 3.60 -4.87 4.92
C GLU A 126 2.17 -4.94 5.45
N SER A 127 1.94 -5.85 6.41
CA SER A 127 0.66 -6.03 7.09
C SER A 127 0.86 -6.44 8.55
N ASN A 128 -0.10 -6.06 9.39
CA ASN A 128 -0.20 -6.51 10.78
C ASN A 128 -0.99 -7.82 10.92
N GLN A 129 -1.47 -8.39 9.82
CA GLN A 129 -2.19 -9.67 9.76
C GLN A 129 -1.62 -10.55 8.66
N GLN A 130 -1.62 -11.87 8.90
CA GLN A 130 -1.18 -12.83 7.90
C GLN A 130 -2.32 -13.15 6.93
N PHE A 131 -2.09 -12.88 5.64
CA PHE A 131 -3.00 -13.26 4.56
C PHE A 131 -2.25 -13.35 3.22
N ASP A 132 -2.87 -14.01 2.25
CA ASP A 132 -2.37 -14.05 0.88
C ASP A 132 -2.87 -12.81 0.12
N ILE A 133 -1.99 -12.15 -0.64
CA ILE A 133 -2.34 -11.06 -1.53
C ILE A 133 -2.21 -11.46 -3.00
N THR A 134 -3.11 -10.91 -3.82
CA THR A 134 -3.02 -10.94 -5.28
C THR A 134 -2.92 -9.50 -5.75
N VAL A 135 -1.89 -9.19 -6.55
CA VAL A 135 -1.67 -7.85 -7.10
C VAL A 135 -2.04 -7.87 -8.58
N SER A 136 -2.97 -7.01 -8.97
CA SER A 136 -3.38 -6.83 -10.37
C SER A 136 -2.98 -5.43 -10.82
N THR A 137 -2.11 -5.38 -11.84
CA THR A 137 -1.64 -4.15 -12.47
C THR A 137 -2.31 -4.00 -13.83
N LYS A 138 -3.12 -2.96 -13.99
CA LYS A 138 -3.88 -2.67 -15.22
C LYS A 138 -3.37 -1.41 -15.90
N VAL A 139 -2.87 -1.56 -17.12
CA VAL A 139 -2.49 -0.44 -17.97
C VAL A 139 -3.71 -0.02 -18.79
N CYS A 140 -4.09 1.24 -18.64
CA CYS A 140 -5.29 1.80 -19.27
C CYS A 140 -4.90 2.88 -20.28
N SER A 141 -5.60 2.94 -21.41
CA SER A 141 -5.51 4.00 -22.40
C SER A 141 -6.92 4.49 -22.72
N PHE A 142 -7.15 5.79 -22.65
CA PHE A 142 -8.47 6.40 -22.90
C PHE A 142 -9.62 5.72 -22.12
N GLY A 143 -9.43 5.43 -20.82
CA GLY A 143 -10.44 4.80 -19.96
C GLY A 143 -10.67 3.30 -20.21
N LYS A 144 -9.98 2.70 -21.18
CA LYS A 144 -10.07 1.27 -21.49
C LYS A 144 -8.82 0.54 -21.05
N GLN A 145 -8.99 -0.65 -20.47
CA GLN A 145 -7.88 -1.54 -20.18
C GLN A 145 -7.24 -2.01 -21.50
N VAL A 146 -5.94 -1.79 -21.64
CA VAL A 146 -5.16 -2.22 -22.83
C VAL A 146 -4.33 -3.45 -22.51
N ILE A 147 -3.75 -3.50 -21.30
CA ILE A 147 -2.97 -4.64 -20.81
C ILE A 147 -3.33 -4.86 -19.33
N GLU A 148 -3.44 -6.10 -18.91
CA GLU A 148 -3.50 -6.47 -17.49
C GLU A 148 -2.43 -7.52 -17.22
N LYS A 149 -1.67 -7.28 -16.15
CA LYS A 149 -0.77 -8.26 -15.57
C LYS A 149 -1.29 -8.61 -14.19
N VAL A 150 -1.67 -9.87 -14.01
CA VAL A 150 -2.10 -10.41 -12.73
C VAL A 150 -0.95 -11.21 -12.14
N GLU A 151 -0.49 -10.82 -10.96
CA GLU A 151 0.51 -11.57 -10.22
C GLU A 151 -0.17 -12.38 -9.11
N VAL A 152 0.21 -13.66 -9.04
CA VAL A 152 -0.56 -14.66 -8.32
C VAL A 152 0.11 -14.99 -6.98
N ASN A 153 -0.60 -14.64 -5.90
CA ASN A 153 -0.48 -15.12 -4.52
C ASN A 153 0.90 -14.95 -3.86
N PHE A 154 1.04 -13.85 -3.11
CA PHE A 154 2.16 -13.63 -2.19
C PHE A 154 1.70 -13.76 -0.74
N LYS A 155 2.53 -14.36 0.10
CA LYS A 155 2.25 -14.54 1.53
C LYS A 155 2.83 -13.36 2.29
N ILE A 156 1.98 -12.53 2.89
CA ILE A 156 2.45 -11.55 3.87
C ILE A 156 2.51 -12.22 5.24
N ILE A 157 3.70 -12.29 5.82
CA ILE A 157 3.92 -12.78 7.18
C ILE A 157 3.95 -11.58 8.12
N THR A 158 3.36 -11.72 9.30
CA THR A 158 3.21 -10.65 10.30
C THR A 158 4.56 -10.19 10.86
N GLN A 159 4.71 -8.87 11.02
CA GLN A 159 5.82 -8.08 11.58
C GLN A 159 7.26 -8.63 11.42
N ASN A 160 8.05 -7.87 10.65
CA ASN A 160 9.48 -8.02 10.28
C ASN A 160 9.80 -8.70 8.94
N SER A 161 8.80 -8.94 8.09
CA SER A 161 9.04 -9.33 6.70
C SER A 161 8.35 -8.35 5.75
N GLU A 162 9.14 -7.47 5.14
CA GLU A 162 8.71 -6.75 3.93
C GLU A 162 8.70 -7.75 2.78
N GLU A 163 7.54 -7.94 2.15
CA GLU A 163 7.46 -8.82 0.97
C GLU A 163 7.73 -7.98 -0.28
N LYS A 164 8.79 -8.35 -1.02
CA LYS A 164 9.16 -7.72 -2.28
C LYS A 164 8.48 -8.45 -3.44
N ILE A 165 7.67 -7.72 -4.18
CA ILE A 165 7.10 -8.15 -5.46
C ILE A 165 7.88 -7.46 -6.57
N SER A 166 8.55 -8.24 -7.42
CA SER A 166 9.37 -7.74 -8.53
C SER A 166 8.75 -8.14 -9.86
N GLU A 167 8.18 -7.16 -10.55
CA GLU A 167 7.62 -7.30 -11.88
C GLU A 167 8.70 -6.99 -12.93
N ARG A 168 9.09 -7.97 -13.73
CA ARG A 168 9.93 -7.72 -14.93
C ARG A 168 9.04 -7.61 -16.17
N PHE A 169 9.30 -6.60 -16.98
CA PHE A 169 8.65 -6.40 -18.27
C PHE A 169 9.67 -6.72 -19.36
N VAL A 170 9.37 -7.75 -20.15
CA VAL A 170 10.08 -8.03 -21.40
C VAL A 170 9.18 -7.54 -22.52
N PHE A 171 9.53 -6.41 -23.12
CA PHE A 171 8.88 -5.96 -24.35
C PHE A 171 9.49 -6.78 -25.50
N LEU A 172 8.67 -7.60 -26.16
CA LEU A 172 9.06 -8.38 -27.35
C LEU A 172 8.98 -7.52 -28.62
#